data_AF-A0A7W4HNU6-F1
#
_entry.id   AF-A0A7W4HNU6-F1
#
_cell.length_a   1.000
_cell.length_b   1.000
_cell.length_c   1.000
_cell.angle_alpha   90.00
_cell.angle_beta   90.00
_cell.angle_gamma   90.00
#
_symmetry.space_group_name_H-M   'P 1'
#
loop_
_entity.id
_entity.type
_entity.pdbx_description
1 polymer ?
#
loop_
_entity_poly.entity_id
_entity_poly.type
_entity_poly.pdbx_seq_one_letter_code
_entity_poly.pdbx_strand_id
1 'polypeptide(L)'
;MNRVLFTALMLSAVVAHAQVKKGMVGINTNEPRATLHIEPGTSESKGLIIPRITAAEMVNMSNLPHFGADQHAIITYLKIPMPSIDRTGKLVDVDEPGYYYYDNTTGVEKWRKLGGGGAQDLRMIGNDNHITQDAGVGENGTSVGTGTSNIAIGKAVLKSNTIGYNNVVIGNSSLYNNTTGSENMVLGGNSLIINTTGYNNIAIGASILQNNSTGSNNFGIGTGALNQNSTGSYNFALGPSALLGNSTGDYNTGIGYLAGQWIQGNGNMHIGIDSDAYKYMPTVSGQLNKVIFIGHLDSLNDTFDTSNANSNVILLGDDSYNAPNVGIGTYKPVAKLDIKGPYGRAIRIADGTQGQGKVLTSDYNGVGTWKEINVSLFKKAPIAGTFSWAAATELGNTSFNKIASLTVPPGASMIYVKIHLRGASVNTGYTRAYVGTKDIGTNNSNTSETPIGGSTLFIPYTGKDFEMQTSFIYNNASGGNQTIYLNLQSDVATIKRSAFEYPNGGKAWGTDWVENYFYAVPAN
;
A
#
# COMPACT_ATOMS: atom_id res chain seq x y z
N MET A 1 93.80 46.79 70.86
CA MET A 1 92.67 46.78 69.90
C MET A 1 93.00 46.19 68.52
N ASN A 2 94.27 46.15 68.06
CA ASN A 2 94.59 45.73 66.68
C ASN A 2 94.69 44.23 66.41
N ARG A 3 94.79 43.37 67.43
CA ARG A 3 94.84 41.90 67.22
C ARG A 3 93.45 41.25 67.09
N VAL A 4 92.42 41.84 67.69
CA VAL A 4 91.04 41.28 67.65
C VAL A 4 90.33 41.63 66.34
N LEU A 5 90.62 42.82 65.77
CA LEU A 5 90.00 43.28 64.53
C LEU A 5 90.51 42.53 63.28
N PHE A 6 91.79 42.17 63.26
CA PHE A 6 92.39 41.43 62.13
C PHE A 6 91.91 39.98 62.09
N THR A 7 91.70 39.34 63.25
CA THR A 7 91.13 38.00 63.35
C THR A 7 89.65 37.98 62.98
N ALA A 8 88.90 39.04 63.35
CA ALA A 8 87.50 39.18 62.96
C ALA A 8 87.31 39.43 61.45
N LEU A 9 88.21 40.18 60.80
CA LEU A 9 88.18 40.42 59.34
C LEU A 9 88.61 39.19 58.53
N MET A 10 89.59 38.42 59.00
CA MET A 10 89.98 37.18 58.33
C MET A 10 88.91 36.10 58.46
N LEU A 11 88.19 36.05 59.59
CA LEU A 11 87.08 35.13 59.78
C LEU A 11 85.84 35.53 58.96
N SER A 12 85.61 36.83 58.72
CA SER A 12 84.52 37.30 57.87
C SER A 12 84.80 37.11 56.37
N ALA A 13 86.06 37.20 55.93
CA ALA A 13 86.45 36.99 54.54
C ALA A 13 86.47 35.51 54.10
N VAL A 14 86.76 34.57 55.02
CA VAL A 14 86.74 33.12 54.73
C VAL A 14 85.31 32.57 54.66
N VAL A 15 84.38 33.16 55.39
CA VAL A 15 82.97 32.73 55.38
C VAL A 15 82.22 33.24 54.13
N ALA A 16 82.73 34.26 53.45
CA ALA A 16 82.07 34.87 52.29
C ALA A 16 82.33 34.17 50.93
N HIS A 17 83.31 33.25 50.80
CA HIS A 17 83.72 32.73 49.48
C HIS A 17 83.88 31.20 49.34
N ALA A 18 83.47 30.39 50.32
CA ALA A 18 83.35 28.94 50.14
C ALA A 18 81.92 28.52 49.77
N GLN A 19 81.35 29.13 48.72
CA GLN A 19 80.25 28.51 47.98
C GLN A 19 80.85 27.35 47.17
N VAL A 20 81.13 26.22 47.85
CA VAL A 20 81.36 24.94 47.18
C VAL A 20 80.04 24.58 46.51
N LYS A 21 79.89 24.92 45.22
CA LYS A 21 78.83 24.33 44.39
C LYS A 21 79.09 22.83 44.35
N LYS A 22 78.39 22.09 45.21
CA LYS A 22 78.43 20.63 45.21
C LYS A 22 77.92 20.12 43.86
N GLY A 23 78.65 19.17 43.29
CA GLY A 23 78.39 18.59 41.98
C GLY A 23 76.97 18.06 41.90
N MET A 24 76.18 18.69 41.07
CA MET A 24 74.83 18.27 40.86
C MET A 24 74.77 17.23 39.77
N VAL A 25 74.00 16.21 40.04
CA VAL A 25 73.66 15.20 39.05
C VAL A 25 72.14 15.04 38.99
N GLY A 26 71.49 15.45 37.92
CA GLY A 26 70.29 14.68 37.65
C GLY A 26 70.73 13.23 37.54
N ILE A 27 69.88 12.30 37.94
CA ILE A 27 69.64 11.33 36.87
C ILE A 27 68.92 12.16 35.81
N ASN A 28 69.74 12.83 35.00
CA ASN A 28 69.42 13.68 33.86
C ASN A 28 68.74 15.05 34.12
N THR A 29 69.45 16.06 34.61
CA THR A 29 68.98 17.45 34.62
C THR A 29 70.22 18.35 34.39
N ASN A 30 70.20 19.24 33.35
CA ASN A 30 71.34 20.04 32.76
C ASN A 30 71.52 21.44 33.37
N GLU A 31 70.39 22.05 33.67
CA GLU A 31 70.24 22.64 34.97
C GLU A 31 69.89 21.46 35.85
N PRO A 32 70.84 20.77 36.48
CA PRO A 32 70.40 19.83 37.48
C PRO A 32 69.60 20.63 38.48
N ARG A 33 68.30 20.35 38.54
CA ARG A 33 67.47 20.84 39.62
C ARG A 33 67.55 19.87 40.80
N ALA A 34 68.32 18.78 40.63
CA ALA A 34 68.56 17.68 41.56
C ALA A 34 69.96 17.06 41.33
N THR A 35 70.50 16.32 42.32
CA THR A 35 71.84 15.69 42.31
C THR A 35 71.85 14.12 42.43
N LEU A 36 72.69 13.35 41.68
CA LEU A 36 72.73 11.87 41.37
C LEU A 36 74.20 11.46 41.24
N HIS A 37 74.83 11.43 42.36
CA HIS A 37 76.16 10.93 42.44
C HIS A 37 76.16 9.40 42.20
N ILE A 38 76.94 8.90 41.24
CA ILE A 38 77.28 7.46 41.16
C ILE A 38 78.80 7.37 41.05
N GLU A 39 79.48 7.08 42.17
CA GLU A 39 80.94 6.93 42.24
C GLU A 39 81.42 5.57 41.72
N PRO A 40 82.66 5.50 41.19
CA PRO A 40 83.24 4.26 40.72
C PRO A 40 83.60 3.27 41.84
N GLY A 41 83.44 1.98 41.54
CA GLY A 41 83.88 0.83 42.33
C GLY A 41 83.90 -0.44 41.47
N THR A 42 84.65 -1.47 41.89
CA THR A 42 85.10 -2.61 41.06
C THR A 42 84.06 -3.75 40.83
N SER A 43 82.81 -3.48 40.40
CA SER A 43 81.75 -4.52 40.08
C SER A 43 80.62 -4.10 39.06
N GLU A 44 79.71 -5.03 38.66
CA GLU A 44 79.20 -5.34 37.27
C GLU A 44 77.68 -5.20 36.92
N SER A 45 76.89 -4.23 37.40
CA SER A 45 75.51 -4.00 36.86
C SER A 45 75.18 -2.52 36.78
N LYS A 46 75.06 -1.99 35.56
CA LYS A 46 74.79 -0.56 35.32
C LYS A 46 73.36 -0.35 34.85
N GLY A 47 72.56 0.29 35.70
CA GLY A 47 71.15 0.63 35.51
C GLY A 47 70.55 1.08 36.85
N LEU A 48 69.39 1.74 36.84
CA LEU A 48 68.68 2.04 38.07
C LEU A 48 67.78 0.85 38.40
N ILE A 49 68.22 0.02 39.35
CA ILE A 49 67.38 -1.05 39.84
C ILE A 49 66.20 -0.40 40.59
N ILE A 50 65.03 -0.45 39.95
CA ILE A 50 63.80 0.09 40.52
C ILE A 50 63.39 -0.78 41.72
N PRO A 51 63.05 -0.17 42.88
CA PRO A 51 62.71 -0.93 44.07
C PRO A 51 61.57 -1.91 43.84
N ARG A 52 61.83 -3.19 44.13
CA ARG A 52 60.83 -4.26 44.06
C ARG A 52 60.30 -4.53 45.46
N ILE A 53 59.08 -4.10 45.75
CA ILE A 53 58.48 -4.13 47.09
C ILE A 53 57.32 -5.11 47.18
N THR A 54 57.01 -5.54 48.40
CA THR A 54 55.86 -6.37 48.74
C THR A 54 54.62 -5.49 48.93
N ALA A 55 53.46 -6.14 49.01
CA ALA A 55 52.18 -5.49 49.30
C ALA A 55 52.23 -4.68 50.61
N ALA A 56 52.60 -5.31 51.73
CA ALA A 56 52.70 -4.67 53.03
C ALA A 56 53.68 -3.48 53.04
N GLU A 57 54.80 -3.57 52.32
CA GLU A 57 55.76 -2.47 52.18
C GLU A 57 55.15 -1.29 51.41
N MET A 58 54.42 -1.55 50.33
CA MET A 58 53.74 -0.52 49.56
C MET A 58 52.63 0.17 50.37
N VAL A 59 51.87 -0.60 51.17
CA VAL A 59 50.86 -0.08 52.12
C VAL A 59 51.48 0.84 53.13
N ASN A 60 52.46 0.33 53.86
CA ASN A 60 53.10 1.08 54.91
C ASN A 60 53.74 2.36 54.35
N MET A 61 54.44 2.31 53.20
CA MET A 61 55.02 3.49 52.54
C MET A 61 53.95 4.52 52.13
N SER A 62 52.82 4.07 51.57
CA SER A 62 51.74 4.95 51.14
C SER A 62 51.07 5.68 52.29
N ASN A 63 51.04 5.07 53.47
CA ASN A 63 50.45 5.62 54.70
C ASN A 63 51.39 6.55 55.46
N LEU A 64 52.65 6.67 55.04
CA LEU A 64 53.56 7.58 55.69
C LEU A 64 53.10 9.03 55.46
N PRO A 65 53.15 9.88 56.48
CA PRO A 65 52.66 11.26 56.42
C PRO A 65 53.32 12.13 55.33
N HIS A 66 54.46 11.69 54.81
CA HIS A 66 55.35 12.44 53.92
C HIS A 66 55.37 11.88 52.50
N PHE A 67 54.61 10.82 52.21
CA PHE A 67 54.49 10.23 50.89
C PHE A 67 53.28 10.85 50.17
N GLY A 68 53.49 12.01 49.55
CA GLY A 68 52.44 12.92 49.10
C GLY A 68 52.80 13.71 47.84
N ALA A 69 52.38 14.98 47.76
CA ALA A 69 52.55 15.84 46.56
C ALA A 69 53.97 15.92 45.98
N ASP A 70 55.00 15.83 46.82
CA ASP A 70 56.40 15.93 46.39
C ASP A 70 56.94 14.63 45.75
N GLN A 71 56.26 13.50 45.91
CA GLN A 71 56.69 12.19 45.41
C GLN A 71 55.88 11.71 44.19
N HIS A 72 55.19 12.61 43.48
CA HIS A 72 54.29 12.32 42.35
C HIS A 72 54.92 11.67 41.10
N ALA A 73 56.14 11.15 41.21
CA ALA A 73 56.88 10.51 40.11
C ALA A 73 57.69 9.29 40.56
N ILE A 74 57.46 8.77 41.77
CA ILE A 74 58.14 7.55 42.23
C ILE A 74 57.55 6.31 41.57
N ILE A 75 58.43 5.39 41.16
CA ILE A 75 58.08 4.12 40.54
C ILE A 75 58.61 2.97 41.41
N THR A 76 57.78 1.95 41.59
CA THR A 76 58.11 0.71 42.29
C THR A 76 57.54 -0.48 41.52
N TYR A 77 58.11 -1.66 41.73
CA TYR A 77 57.53 -2.91 41.26
C TYR A 77 56.92 -3.70 42.43
N LEU A 78 55.62 -3.96 42.38
CA LEU A 78 54.94 -4.85 43.30
C LEU A 78 55.20 -6.31 42.91
N LYS A 79 55.72 -7.09 43.86
CA LYS A 79 56.19 -8.47 43.60
C LYS A 79 55.09 -9.52 43.54
N ILE A 80 54.00 -9.34 44.29
CA ILE A 80 52.90 -10.31 44.48
C ILE A 80 51.56 -9.55 44.48
N PRO A 81 50.41 -10.19 44.22
CA PRO A 81 49.11 -9.51 44.25
C PRO A 81 48.86 -8.81 45.59
N MET A 82 48.21 -7.65 45.56
CA MET A 82 47.84 -6.90 46.75
C MET A 82 46.63 -7.57 47.39
N PRO A 83 46.67 -7.94 48.69
CA PRO A 83 45.51 -8.46 49.40
C PRO A 83 44.34 -7.49 49.29
N SER A 84 43.14 -8.00 49.06
CA SER A 84 41.95 -7.17 48.87
C SER A 84 41.63 -6.24 50.04
N ILE A 85 42.02 -6.59 51.28
CA ILE A 85 41.86 -5.74 52.47
C ILE A 85 42.78 -4.49 52.44
N ASP A 86 43.91 -4.58 51.77
CA ASP A 86 44.92 -3.53 51.70
C ASP A 86 44.75 -2.63 50.47
N ARG A 87 43.86 -3.00 49.53
CA ARG A 87 43.48 -2.23 48.34
C ARG A 87 42.58 -1.05 48.69
N THR A 88 43.08 -0.17 49.55
CA THR A 88 42.33 0.96 50.09
C THR A 88 43.15 2.24 49.99
N GLY A 89 42.47 3.40 50.06
CA GLY A 89 43.09 4.71 49.90
C GLY A 89 43.91 4.80 48.60
N LYS A 90 45.20 5.15 48.73
CA LYS A 90 46.13 5.36 47.61
C LYS A 90 46.41 4.10 46.78
N LEU A 91 46.06 2.91 47.28
CA LEU A 91 46.41 1.62 46.69
C LEU A 91 45.23 0.86 46.08
N VAL A 92 44.08 1.52 45.99
CA VAL A 92 42.83 0.90 45.51
C VAL A 92 42.97 0.25 44.12
N ASP A 93 43.74 0.87 43.22
CA ASP A 93 43.96 0.43 41.84
C ASP A 93 45.14 -0.56 41.71
N VAL A 94 45.76 -0.97 42.83
CA VAL A 94 46.91 -1.87 42.87
C VAL A 94 46.41 -3.27 43.20
N ASP A 95 46.32 -4.14 42.20
CA ASP A 95 45.69 -5.47 42.35
C ASP A 95 46.68 -6.62 42.25
N GLU A 96 47.50 -6.60 41.21
CA GLU A 96 48.35 -7.70 40.77
C GLU A 96 49.81 -7.26 40.72
N PRO A 97 50.78 -8.20 40.69
CA PRO A 97 52.20 -7.87 40.53
C PRO A 97 52.42 -7.01 39.30
N GLY A 98 53.34 -6.05 39.41
CA GLY A 98 53.62 -5.15 38.29
C GLY A 98 54.34 -3.88 38.68
N TYR A 99 54.72 -3.09 37.69
CA TYR A 99 55.25 -1.75 37.93
C TYR A 99 54.09 -0.81 38.26
N TYR A 100 54.29 0.05 39.24
CA TYR A 100 53.35 1.09 39.64
C TYR A 100 54.11 2.39 39.83
N TYR A 101 53.48 3.48 39.45
CA TYR A 101 53.96 4.82 39.75
C TYR A 101 52.95 5.54 40.63
N TYR A 102 53.44 6.36 41.54
CA TYR A 102 52.59 7.19 42.35
C TYR A 102 52.31 8.48 41.60
N ASP A 103 51.04 8.79 41.43
CA ASP A 103 50.55 9.98 40.75
C ASP A 103 49.83 10.87 41.76
N ASN A 104 50.21 12.15 41.78
CA ASN A 104 49.47 13.20 42.46
C ASN A 104 49.38 14.48 41.58
N THR A 105 49.54 14.33 40.27
CA THR A 105 49.60 15.47 39.33
C THR A 105 48.26 16.21 39.24
N THR A 106 47.16 15.53 39.56
CA THR A 106 45.79 16.07 39.55
C THR A 106 45.22 16.34 40.95
N GLY A 107 46.05 16.27 42.00
CA GLY A 107 45.63 16.46 43.40
C GLY A 107 44.96 15.24 44.03
N VAL A 108 44.94 14.10 43.34
CA VAL A 108 44.46 12.81 43.85
C VAL A 108 45.65 11.88 44.03
N GLU A 109 45.97 11.59 45.29
CA GLU A 109 47.07 10.74 45.68
C GLU A 109 46.76 9.26 45.44
N LYS A 110 47.36 8.67 44.40
CA LYS A 110 47.21 7.23 44.18
C LYS A 110 48.32 6.58 43.38
N TRP A 111 48.48 5.29 43.60
CA TRP A 111 49.32 4.42 42.81
C TRP A 111 48.58 3.92 41.59
N ARG A 112 49.20 4.10 40.42
CA ARG A 112 48.69 3.65 39.13
C ARG A 112 49.64 2.62 38.55
N LYS A 113 49.08 1.59 37.95
CA LYS A 113 49.87 0.56 37.27
C LYS A 113 50.57 1.17 36.06
N LEU A 114 51.88 1.04 35.99
CA LEU A 114 52.68 1.45 34.85
C LEU A 114 52.64 0.31 33.82
N GLY A 115 51.97 0.52 32.69
CA GLY A 115 51.90 -0.44 31.59
C GLY A 115 50.76 -1.47 31.61
N GLY A 116 49.72 -1.28 32.43
CA GLY A 116 48.46 -2.05 32.35
C GLY A 116 47.42 -1.33 31.49
N GLY A 117 47.05 -1.92 30.35
CA GLY A 117 46.42 -1.25 29.21
C GLY A 117 45.07 -0.56 29.44
N GLY A 118 44.93 0.60 28.79
CA GLY A 118 43.72 1.12 28.16
C GLY A 118 42.57 1.51 29.08
N ALA A 119 42.05 2.73 28.92
CA ALA A 119 40.69 3.03 29.34
C ALA A 119 39.76 1.95 28.80
N GLN A 120 39.12 1.18 29.69
CA GLN A 120 38.06 0.27 29.29
C GLN A 120 36.86 1.15 28.91
N ASP A 121 36.65 1.32 27.60
CA ASP A 121 35.59 2.11 26.98
C ASP A 121 34.17 1.57 27.32
N LEU A 122 34.13 0.35 27.85
CA LEU A 122 32.94 -0.37 28.30
C LEU A 122 33.05 -0.65 29.80
N ARG A 123 32.16 -0.08 30.61
CA ARG A 123 31.98 -0.49 32.01
C ARG A 123 30.94 -1.59 32.07
N MET A 124 31.28 -2.69 32.73
CA MET A 124 30.31 -3.70 33.15
C MET A 124 29.66 -3.24 34.45
N ILE A 125 28.34 -3.20 34.52
CA ILE A 125 27.60 -2.78 35.73
C ILE A 125 26.51 -3.78 36.06
N GLY A 126 26.65 -4.47 37.19
CA GLY A 126 25.79 -5.62 37.52
C GLY A 126 26.08 -6.83 36.62
N ASN A 127 25.16 -7.80 36.62
CA ASN A 127 25.29 -8.99 35.78
C ASN A 127 24.84 -8.64 34.34
N ASP A 128 25.74 -8.85 33.38
CA ASP A 128 25.48 -8.80 31.94
C ASP A 128 25.04 -7.44 31.34
N ASN A 129 25.25 -6.30 32.01
CA ASN A 129 25.06 -4.99 31.38
C ASN A 129 26.39 -4.42 30.86
N HIS A 130 26.39 -3.92 29.61
CA HIS A 130 27.52 -3.19 29.00
C HIS A 130 27.12 -1.72 28.76
N ILE A 131 27.81 -0.80 29.42
CA ILE A 131 27.50 0.64 29.42
C ILE A 131 28.75 1.44 29.02
N THR A 132 28.63 2.38 28.07
CA THR A 132 29.71 3.37 27.83
C THR A 132 29.66 4.49 28.87
N GLN A 133 30.80 5.14 29.13
CA GLN A 133 30.99 6.16 30.18
C GLN A 133 29.91 7.28 30.24
N ASP A 134 29.21 7.56 29.14
CA ASP A 134 28.28 8.70 29.00
C ASP A 134 26.78 8.40 29.30
N ALA A 135 26.40 7.17 29.68
CA ALA A 135 25.02 6.85 30.08
C ALA A 135 24.79 7.08 31.60
N GLY A 136 23.75 7.84 31.97
CA GLY A 136 23.60 8.60 33.25
C GLY A 136 23.65 7.81 34.58
N VAL A 137 23.97 8.40 35.75
CA VAL A 137 23.78 9.78 36.29
C VAL A 137 25.09 10.50 36.65
N GLY A 138 25.11 11.84 36.54
CA GLY A 138 26.32 12.65 36.32
C GLY A 138 26.82 12.46 34.89
N GLU A 139 27.78 13.24 34.38
CA GLU A 139 28.39 12.93 33.07
C GLU A 139 29.10 11.56 33.02
N ASN A 140 28.95 10.69 34.04
CA ASN A 140 29.75 9.48 34.27
C ASN A 140 29.05 8.23 34.88
N GLY A 141 27.71 8.08 34.93
CA GLY A 141 27.03 6.78 35.22
C GLY A 141 27.15 6.21 36.65
N THR A 142 26.10 5.97 37.46
CA THR A 142 25.00 5.02 37.25
C THR A 142 23.93 5.09 38.34
N SER A 143 22.67 4.99 37.96
CA SER A 143 21.56 4.56 38.84
C SER A 143 20.45 3.90 38.02
N VAL A 144 20.77 2.84 37.28
CA VAL A 144 19.78 2.11 36.44
C VAL A 144 19.15 0.93 37.20
N GLY A 145 18.60 1.19 38.38
CA GLY A 145 17.87 0.22 39.22
C GLY A 145 18.42 -1.22 39.23
N THR A 146 17.55 -2.24 39.29
CA THR A 146 17.91 -3.68 39.31
C THR A 146 17.67 -4.39 37.97
N GLY A 147 17.57 -3.66 36.86
CA GLY A 147 17.42 -4.24 35.52
C GLY A 147 18.69 -4.97 35.07
N THR A 148 18.53 -6.07 34.33
CA THR A 148 19.65 -6.94 33.89
C THR A 148 19.72 -7.07 32.38
N SER A 149 20.88 -7.46 31.86
CA SER A 149 21.06 -7.85 30.44
C SER A 149 20.74 -6.76 29.42
N ASN A 150 21.00 -5.49 29.76
CA ASN A 150 20.84 -4.34 28.87
C ASN A 150 22.17 -3.92 28.22
N ILE A 151 22.12 -3.46 26.97
CA ILE A 151 23.24 -2.83 26.25
C ILE A 151 22.91 -1.35 26.05
N ALA A 152 23.76 -0.45 26.53
CA ALA A 152 23.51 0.99 26.53
C ALA A 152 24.73 1.78 26.04
N ILE A 153 24.66 2.34 24.83
CA ILE A 153 25.76 3.05 24.17
C ILE A 153 25.31 4.46 23.79
N GLY A 154 25.95 5.46 24.39
CA GLY A 154 25.77 6.88 24.08
C GLY A 154 25.14 7.69 25.21
N LYS A 155 25.08 9.02 25.03
CA LYS A 155 24.74 9.94 26.11
C LYS A 155 23.27 9.85 26.54
N ALA A 156 23.05 9.75 27.85
CA ALA A 156 21.73 9.78 28.50
C ALA A 156 20.73 8.70 28.03
N VAL A 157 21.21 7.57 27.52
CA VAL A 157 20.37 6.41 27.25
C VAL A 157 19.98 5.68 28.54
N LEU A 158 18.77 5.11 28.59
CA LEU A 158 18.26 4.32 29.74
C LEU A 158 18.32 5.01 31.12
N LYS A 159 18.40 6.35 31.16
CA LYS A 159 18.69 7.11 32.39
C LYS A 159 17.76 6.79 33.57
N SER A 160 16.49 6.52 33.31
CA SER A 160 15.48 6.28 34.35
C SER A 160 15.12 4.80 34.56
N ASN A 161 15.83 3.87 33.90
CA ASN A 161 15.49 2.44 33.94
C ASN A 161 15.58 1.89 35.37
N THR A 162 14.48 1.32 35.87
CA THR A 162 14.42 0.76 37.23
C THR A 162 14.56 -0.75 37.22
N ILE A 163 13.68 -1.50 36.54
CA ILE A 163 13.72 -2.98 36.52
C ILE A 163 13.66 -3.57 35.10
N GLY A 164 13.59 -2.73 34.07
CA GLY A 164 13.55 -3.17 32.68
C GLY A 164 14.81 -3.95 32.29
N TYR A 165 14.63 -5.00 31.51
CA TYR A 165 15.69 -5.94 31.12
C TYR A 165 15.72 -6.18 29.60
N ASN A 166 16.81 -6.76 29.09
CA ASN A 166 16.99 -7.12 27.67
C ASN A 166 16.81 -5.95 26.67
N ASN A 167 17.06 -4.71 27.07
CA ASN A 167 17.01 -3.57 26.16
C ASN A 167 18.36 -3.36 25.46
N VAL A 168 18.35 -3.08 24.16
CA VAL A 168 19.55 -2.73 23.37
C VAL A 168 19.41 -1.32 22.83
N VAL A 169 20.23 -0.39 23.30
CA VAL A 169 20.08 1.04 23.02
C VAL A 169 21.41 1.63 22.57
N ILE A 170 21.42 2.18 21.36
CA ILE A 170 22.58 2.87 20.78
C ILE A 170 22.11 4.22 20.23
N GLY A 171 22.50 5.32 20.86
CA GLY A 171 22.07 6.66 20.45
C GLY A 171 22.24 7.75 21.51
N ASN A 172 21.51 8.85 21.36
CA ASN A 172 21.47 9.96 22.32
C ASN A 172 20.05 10.14 22.88
N SER A 173 19.91 10.19 24.20
CA SER A 173 18.64 10.43 24.91
C SER A 173 17.52 9.43 24.55
N SER A 174 17.86 8.27 24.01
CA SER A 174 16.89 7.22 23.64
C SER A 174 16.55 6.36 24.85
N LEU A 175 15.28 5.98 24.99
CA LEU A 175 14.75 5.30 26.20
C LEU A 175 15.06 6.04 27.51
N TYR A 176 15.10 7.37 27.47
CA TYR A 176 15.53 8.21 28.59
C TYR A 176 14.66 8.05 29.85
N ASN A 177 13.33 7.97 29.70
CA ASN A 177 12.37 7.79 30.80
C ASN A 177 11.84 6.35 30.96
N ASN A 178 12.51 5.34 30.38
CA ASN A 178 12.13 3.94 30.58
C ASN A 178 12.13 3.60 32.06
N THR A 179 11.06 3.04 32.61
CA THR A 179 11.00 2.64 34.04
C THR A 179 11.05 1.13 34.18
N THR A 180 10.13 0.41 33.53
CA THR A 180 9.98 -1.05 33.63
C THR A 180 9.92 -1.74 32.26
N GLY A 181 9.88 -0.98 31.16
CA GLY A 181 9.86 -1.51 29.80
C GLY A 181 11.06 -2.40 29.49
N SER A 182 10.81 -3.51 28.81
CA SER A 182 11.81 -4.55 28.55
C SER A 182 11.83 -4.95 27.07
N GLU A 183 12.91 -5.59 26.63
CA GLU A 183 13.03 -6.16 25.28
C GLU A 183 12.90 -5.11 24.16
N ASN A 184 13.23 -3.85 24.43
CA ASN A 184 13.22 -2.79 23.40
C ASN A 184 14.58 -2.70 22.69
N MET A 185 14.56 -2.51 21.37
CA MET A 185 15.75 -2.28 20.55
C MET A 185 15.70 -0.91 19.90
N VAL A 186 16.71 -0.07 20.18
CA VAL A 186 16.79 1.29 19.66
C VAL A 186 18.16 1.58 19.08
N LEU A 187 18.18 1.96 17.81
CA LEU A 187 19.37 2.41 17.09
C LEU A 187 19.10 3.77 16.46
N GLY A 188 19.48 4.84 17.15
CA GLY A 188 19.22 6.23 16.77
C GLY A 188 18.92 7.11 17.98
N GLY A 189 18.98 8.43 17.78
CA GLY A 189 18.77 9.42 18.85
C GLY A 189 17.31 9.84 19.01
N ASN A 190 16.94 10.26 20.21
CA ASN A 190 15.63 10.82 20.54
C ASN A 190 14.44 9.88 20.24
N SER A 191 14.67 8.58 20.23
CA SER A 191 13.65 7.55 19.98
C SER A 191 13.20 6.93 21.31
N LEU A 192 11.89 6.66 21.45
CA LEU A 192 11.30 6.12 22.70
C LEU A 192 11.63 6.94 23.97
N ILE A 193 11.77 8.27 23.87
CA ILE A 193 12.21 9.13 24.99
C ILE A 193 11.35 8.95 26.23
N ILE A 194 10.02 8.91 26.05
CA ILE A 194 9.04 8.88 27.16
C ILE A 194 8.42 7.49 27.40
N ASN A 195 8.97 6.42 26.82
CA ASN A 195 8.50 5.06 27.10
C ASN A 195 8.66 4.80 28.59
N THR A 196 7.60 4.39 29.29
CA THR A 196 7.64 4.11 30.73
C THR A 196 7.59 2.61 30.98
N THR A 197 6.62 1.91 30.38
CA THR A 197 6.36 0.47 30.59
C THR A 197 6.24 -0.34 29.30
N GLY A 198 6.29 0.29 28.12
CA GLY A 198 6.16 -0.41 26.84
C GLY A 198 7.32 -1.38 26.59
N TYR A 199 7.02 -2.51 25.98
CA TYR A 199 7.97 -3.60 25.74
C TYR A 199 7.96 -4.07 24.28
N ASN A 200 9.02 -4.76 23.85
CA ASN A 200 9.16 -5.31 22.50
C ASN A 200 9.03 -4.26 21.36
N ASN A 201 9.46 -3.02 21.60
CA ASN A 201 9.49 -2.00 20.55
C ASN A 201 10.85 -1.98 19.83
N ILE A 202 10.84 -1.90 18.51
CA ILE A 202 12.03 -1.77 17.67
C ILE A 202 12.00 -0.41 16.98
N ALA A 203 13.04 0.41 17.17
CA ALA A 203 13.16 1.74 16.61
C ALA A 203 14.55 1.95 15.97
N ILE A 204 14.62 1.97 14.64
CA ILE A 204 15.87 2.14 13.89
C ILE A 204 15.80 3.43 13.07
N GLY A 205 16.45 4.48 13.57
CA GLY A 205 16.39 5.84 13.06
C GLY A 205 16.17 6.87 14.17
N ALA A 206 16.10 8.15 13.79
CA ALA A 206 15.94 9.25 14.74
C ALA A 206 14.46 9.60 14.99
N SER A 207 14.14 9.97 16.24
CA SER A 207 12.82 10.47 16.64
C SER A 207 11.64 9.51 16.36
N ILE A 208 11.89 8.20 16.43
CA ILE A 208 10.87 7.14 16.26
C ILE A 208 10.18 6.89 17.60
N LEU A 209 8.85 6.74 17.60
CA LEU A 209 8.06 6.45 18.81
C LEU A 209 8.33 7.42 19.97
N GLN A 210 8.61 8.70 19.67
CA GLN A 210 9.11 9.66 20.65
C GLN A 210 8.12 9.90 21.80
N ASN A 211 6.82 9.84 21.50
CA ASN A 211 5.74 10.02 22.46
C ASN A 211 5.18 8.70 23.04
N ASN A 212 5.78 7.55 22.72
CA ASN A 212 5.23 6.26 23.16
C ASN A 212 5.43 6.14 24.67
N SER A 213 4.35 5.99 25.43
CA SER A 213 4.37 5.92 26.90
C SER A 213 4.23 4.48 27.39
N THR A 214 3.32 3.70 26.80
CA THR A 214 2.97 2.34 27.24
C THR A 214 2.74 1.35 26.09
N GLY A 215 2.71 1.83 24.83
CA GLY A 215 2.50 1.00 23.66
C GLY A 215 3.63 -0.03 23.48
N SER A 216 3.27 -1.23 23.04
CA SER A 216 4.17 -2.38 22.97
C SER A 216 4.12 -3.04 21.59
N ASN A 217 5.16 -3.82 21.26
CA ASN A 217 5.25 -4.54 19.99
C ASN A 217 5.19 -3.62 18.75
N ASN A 218 5.69 -2.39 18.83
CA ASN A 218 5.77 -1.49 17.67
C ASN A 218 7.11 -1.63 16.96
N PHE A 219 7.10 -1.64 15.63
CA PHE A 219 8.28 -1.71 14.79
C PHE A 219 8.36 -0.46 13.92
N GLY A 220 9.44 0.32 14.04
CA GLY A 220 9.65 1.56 13.31
C GLY A 220 11.05 1.61 12.69
N ILE A 221 11.13 1.86 11.38
CA ILE A 221 12.37 2.17 10.66
C ILE A 221 12.17 3.44 9.83
N GLY A 222 13.06 4.41 10.00
CA GLY A 222 13.03 5.69 9.28
C GLY A 222 12.71 6.88 10.20
N THR A 223 13.30 8.03 9.90
CA THR A 223 13.19 9.23 10.75
C THR A 223 11.74 9.63 10.96
N GLY A 224 11.33 9.80 12.23
CA GLY A 224 9.98 10.23 12.59
C GLY A 224 8.86 9.20 12.41
N ALA A 225 9.17 7.94 12.07
CA ALA A 225 8.16 6.88 12.02
C ALA A 225 7.45 6.73 13.39
N LEU A 226 6.12 6.59 13.39
CA LEU A 226 5.29 6.44 14.60
C LEU A 226 5.53 7.53 15.69
N ASN A 227 6.01 8.71 15.32
CA ASN A 227 6.47 9.72 16.30
C ASN A 227 5.41 10.09 17.35
N GLN A 228 4.14 10.19 16.94
CA GLN A 228 3.03 10.60 17.80
C GLN A 228 2.34 9.43 18.52
N ASN A 229 2.79 8.19 18.32
CA ASN A 229 2.21 7.04 19.01
C ASN A 229 2.42 7.19 20.51
N SER A 230 1.35 7.09 21.29
CA SER A 230 1.32 7.28 22.74
C SER A 230 1.07 5.98 23.50
N THR A 231 0.12 5.17 23.02
CA THR A 231 -0.35 3.94 23.67
C THR A 231 -0.65 2.81 22.69
N GLY A 232 -0.65 3.09 21.39
CA GLY A 232 -0.93 2.10 20.35
C GLY A 232 0.15 1.03 20.28
N SER A 233 -0.28 -0.20 20.00
CA SER A 233 0.51 -1.42 20.00
C SER A 233 0.41 -2.17 18.68
N TYR A 234 1.38 -3.05 18.41
CA TYR A 234 1.40 -3.89 17.20
C TYR A 234 1.43 -3.10 15.87
N ASN A 235 2.03 -1.90 15.86
CA ASN A 235 2.16 -1.11 14.63
C ASN A 235 3.49 -1.38 13.92
N PHE A 236 3.46 -1.45 12.59
CA PHE A 236 4.63 -1.62 11.73
C PHE A 236 4.79 -0.40 10.82
N ALA A 237 5.89 0.34 10.93
CA ALA A 237 6.18 1.53 10.14
C ALA A 237 7.57 1.41 9.50
N LEU A 238 7.62 1.40 8.17
CA LEU A 238 8.84 1.33 7.37
C LEU A 238 8.89 2.49 6.39
N GLY A 239 9.61 3.54 6.72
CA GLY A 239 9.78 4.74 5.90
C GLY A 239 9.80 6.02 6.75
N PRO A 240 10.42 7.11 6.27
CA PRO A 240 10.41 8.37 7.00
C PRO A 240 8.98 8.86 7.23
N SER A 241 8.65 9.18 8.48
CA SER A 241 7.34 9.63 8.92
C SER A 241 6.17 8.69 8.57
N ALA A 242 6.42 7.40 8.34
CA ALA A 242 5.35 6.41 8.21
C ALA A 242 4.56 6.31 9.54
N LEU A 243 3.23 6.27 9.46
CA LEU A 243 2.31 6.29 10.59
C LEU A 243 2.56 7.45 11.59
N LEU A 244 3.09 8.58 11.13
CA LEU A 244 3.50 9.71 11.97
C LEU A 244 2.43 10.14 12.98
N GLY A 245 1.18 10.28 12.55
CA GLY A 245 0.05 10.75 13.36
C GLY A 245 -0.74 9.66 14.07
N ASN A 246 -0.34 8.39 13.98
CA ASN A 246 -0.99 7.34 14.76
C ASN A 246 -0.70 7.54 16.25
N SER A 247 -1.72 7.90 17.04
CA SER A 247 -1.55 8.22 18.46
C SER A 247 -1.96 7.08 19.40
N THR A 248 -3.06 6.39 19.10
CA THR A 248 -3.60 5.32 19.96
C THR A 248 -4.01 4.07 19.17
N GLY A 249 -3.88 4.09 17.84
CA GLY A 249 -4.31 3.01 16.98
C GLY A 249 -3.38 1.79 17.06
N ASP A 250 -3.98 0.61 17.06
CA ASP A 250 -3.31 -0.68 17.11
C ASP A 250 -3.30 -1.38 15.74
N TYR A 251 -2.36 -2.32 15.55
CA TYR A 251 -2.33 -3.21 14.38
C TYR A 251 -2.22 -2.50 13.02
N ASN A 252 -1.64 -1.30 12.96
CA ASN A 252 -1.47 -0.59 11.70
C ASN A 252 -0.14 -0.92 11.01
N THR A 253 -0.13 -0.95 9.68
CA THR A 253 1.07 -1.14 8.86
C THR A 253 1.22 0.05 7.91
N GLY A 254 2.34 0.75 7.94
CA GLY A 254 2.69 1.84 7.02
C GLY A 254 4.04 1.54 6.35
N ILE A 255 4.09 1.50 5.02
CA ILE A 255 5.30 1.22 4.26
C ILE A 255 5.49 2.28 3.17
N GLY A 256 6.49 3.13 3.32
CA GLY A 256 6.89 4.21 2.42
C GLY A 256 6.94 5.58 3.08
N TYR A 257 7.29 6.62 2.32
CA TYR A 257 7.42 7.99 2.82
C TYR A 257 6.03 8.55 3.19
N LEU A 258 5.86 9.01 4.43
CA LEU A 258 4.60 9.51 4.99
C LEU A 258 3.41 8.52 4.94
N ALA A 259 3.67 7.24 4.65
CA ALA A 259 2.63 6.22 4.50
C ALA A 259 1.77 6.13 5.76
N GLY A 260 0.47 6.42 5.62
CA GLY A 260 -0.51 6.32 6.70
C GLY A 260 -0.31 7.34 7.81
N GLN A 261 0.35 8.48 7.56
CA GLN A 261 0.59 9.54 8.55
C GLN A 261 -0.68 10.06 9.25
N TRP A 262 -1.84 9.85 8.64
CA TRP A 262 -3.15 10.29 9.10
C TRP A 262 -3.98 9.18 9.77
N ILE A 263 -3.49 7.95 9.79
CA ILE A 263 -4.19 6.81 10.39
C ILE A 263 -4.25 6.99 11.91
N GLN A 264 -5.46 6.97 12.48
CA GLN A 264 -5.70 7.04 13.92
C GLN A 264 -6.46 5.83 14.49
N GLY A 265 -7.07 4.99 13.63
CA GLY A 265 -7.81 3.79 14.02
C GLY A 265 -6.96 2.53 13.98
N ASN A 266 -7.61 1.36 13.98
CA ASN A 266 -6.98 0.06 14.17
C ASN A 266 -6.98 -0.81 12.91
N GLY A 267 -5.93 -1.61 12.74
CA GLY A 267 -5.90 -2.68 11.74
C GLY A 267 -5.74 -2.19 10.29
N ASN A 268 -5.26 -0.97 10.08
CA ASN A 268 -5.12 -0.41 8.72
C ASN A 268 -3.77 -0.74 8.12
N MET A 269 -3.69 -0.84 6.81
CA MET A 269 -2.44 -1.02 6.07
C MET A 269 -2.33 0.06 4.99
N HIS A 270 -1.22 0.77 4.93
CA HIS A 270 -0.88 1.69 3.84
C HIS A 270 0.48 1.29 3.28
N ILE A 271 0.53 0.89 2.01
CA ILE A 271 1.75 0.64 1.26
C ILE A 271 1.85 1.65 0.11
N GLY A 272 2.82 2.56 0.16
CA GLY A 272 3.01 3.59 -0.84
C GLY A 272 3.57 4.89 -0.28
N ILE A 273 3.44 5.98 -1.04
CA ILE A 273 3.94 7.30 -0.65
C ILE A 273 2.74 8.23 -0.43
N ASP A 274 2.82 9.05 0.60
CA ASP A 274 1.97 10.22 0.78
C ASP A 274 2.84 11.46 0.52
N SER A 275 2.46 12.31 -0.43
CA SER A 275 3.31 13.42 -0.90
C SER A 275 3.26 14.65 0.00
N ASP A 276 2.26 14.77 0.87
CA ASP A 276 1.97 16.05 1.53
C ASP A 276 2.09 15.95 3.04
N ALA A 277 2.97 16.76 3.63
CA ALA A 277 3.20 16.83 5.07
C ALA A 277 1.99 17.38 5.89
N TYR A 278 0.82 17.55 5.27
CA TYR A 278 -0.37 18.08 5.92
C TYR A 278 -1.23 16.97 6.54
N LYS A 279 -1.53 17.18 7.83
CA LYS A 279 -2.00 16.20 8.80
C LYS A 279 -3.50 15.86 8.71
N TYR A 280 -4.18 16.26 7.65
CA TYR A 280 -5.63 16.18 7.57
C TYR A 280 -6.05 15.07 6.60
N MET A 281 -6.70 14.05 7.16
CA MET A 281 -7.58 13.22 6.34
C MET A 281 -8.64 14.12 5.69
N PRO A 282 -9.16 13.75 4.51
CA PRO A 282 -10.51 14.14 4.14
C PRO A 282 -11.43 13.81 5.31
N THR A 283 -12.36 14.70 5.63
CA THR A 283 -13.27 14.52 6.79
C THR A 283 -14.14 13.27 6.58
N VAL A 284 -13.61 12.10 6.95
CA VAL A 284 -14.38 10.88 7.16
C VAL A 284 -14.80 10.90 8.63
N SER A 285 -16.11 10.91 8.85
CA SER A 285 -16.68 10.82 10.19
C SER A 285 -16.33 9.44 10.76
N GLY A 286 -15.26 9.36 11.54
CA GLY A 286 -14.78 8.12 12.16
C GLY A 286 -13.31 7.80 11.87
N GLN A 287 -12.65 7.12 12.81
CA GLN A 287 -11.33 6.52 12.60
C GLN A 287 -11.49 5.33 11.63
N LEU A 288 -10.75 5.31 10.52
CA LEU A 288 -10.77 4.15 9.62
C LEU A 288 -10.20 2.92 10.35
N ASN A 289 -10.84 1.77 10.17
CA ASN A 289 -10.42 0.50 10.76
C ASN A 289 -10.40 -0.60 9.70
N LYS A 290 -9.38 -1.45 9.72
CA LYS A 290 -9.29 -2.67 8.87
C LYS A 290 -9.28 -2.37 7.37
N VAL A 291 -8.69 -1.26 6.98
CA VAL A 291 -8.62 -0.82 5.58
C VAL A 291 -7.22 -0.98 5.01
N ILE A 292 -7.11 -1.49 3.78
CA ILE A 292 -5.84 -1.58 3.05
C ILE A 292 -5.81 -0.55 1.93
N PHE A 293 -4.78 0.31 1.96
CA PHE A 293 -4.40 1.29 0.94
C PHE A 293 -3.11 0.84 0.29
N ILE A 294 -3.10 0.73 -1.04
CA ILE A 294 -1.89 0.45 -1.81
C ILE A 294 -1.78 1.52 -2.88
N GLY A 295 -0.80 2.41 -2.84
CA GLY A 295 -0.58 3.44 -3.87
C GLY A 295 -0.14 4.80 -3.35
N HIS A 296 -0.16 5.80 -4.23
CA HIS A 296 0.10 7.20 -3.89
C HIS A 296 -1.18 7.89 -3.41
N LEU A 297 -1.14 8.55 -2.25
CA LEU A 297 -2.26 9.35 -1.74
C LEU A 297 -1.85 10.84 -1.73
N ASP A 298 -2.64 11.68 -2.41
CA ASP A 298 -2.58 13.14 -2.34
C ASP A 298 -3.77 13.61 -1.47
N SER A 299 -3.48 14.28 -0.35
CA SER A 299 -4.47 14.68 0.66
C SER A 299 -5.07 16.07 0.43
N LEU A 300 -4.59 16.85 -0.55
CA LEU A 300 -4.93 18.27 -0.70
C LEU A 300 -6.37 18.56 -1.19
N ASN A 301 -7.06 17.59 -1.79
CA ASN A 301 -8.31 17.85 -2.50
C ASN A 301 -9.55 17.16 -1.95
N ASP A 302 -9.50 16.49 -0.78
CA ASP A 302 -10.62 15.66 -0.26
C ASP A 302 -11.15 14.62 -1.28
N THR A 303 -10.41 14.43 -2.38
CA THR A 303 -10.75 13.71 -3.59
C THR A 303 -9.51 12.95 -3.97
N PHE A 304 -9.64 11.65 -4.23
CA PHE A 304 -8.60 10.87 -4.89
C PHE A 304 -8.37 11.53 -6.26
N ASP A 305 -7.31 12.31 -6.40
CA ASP A 305 -7.00 12.99 -7.64
C ASP A 305 -6.59 11.95 -8.69
N THR A 306 -7.58 11.53 -9.47
CA THR A 306 -7.43 10.66 -10.64
C THR A 306 -7.17 11.46 -11.92
N SER A 307 -7.14 12.79 -11.85
CA SER A 307 -6.99 13.68 -13.02
C SER A 307 -5.56 13.73 -13.57
N ASN A 308 -4.58 13.36 -12.75
CA ASN A 308 -3.20 13.11 -13.16
C ASN A 308 -2.93 11.59 -13.09
N ALA A 309 -2.54 11.00 -14.23
CA ALA A 309 -2.52 9.56 -14.48
C ALA A 309 -1.47 8.72 -13.71
N ASN A 310 -1.15 9.03 -12.45
CA ASN A 310 -0.10 8.36 -11.67
C ASN A 310 -0.56 7.72 -10.33
N SER A 311 -1.81 7.92 -9.89
CA SER A 311 -2.29 7.44 -8.59
C SER A 311 -3.04 6.11 -8.71
N ASN A 312 -2.33 4.98 -8.56
CA ASN A 312 -2.93 3.64 -8.50
C ASN A 312 -3.26 3.29 -7.05
N VAL A 313 -4.45 3.68 -6.54
CA VAL A 313 -4.91 3.23 -5.23
C VAL A 313 -5.92 2.10 -5.33
N ILE A 314 -5.58 0.95 -4.75
CA ILE A 314 -6.52 -0.16 -4.51
C ILE A 314 -6.97 -0.07 -3.05
N LEU A 315 -8.28 0.08 -2.85
CA LEU A 315 -8.90 0.02 -1.54
C LEU A 315 -9.53 -1.35 -1.31
N LEU A 316 -9.11 -2.04 -0.26
CA LEU A 316 -9.71 -3.30 0.19
C LEU A 316 -10.19 -3.15 1.63
N GLY A 317 -11.50 -3.33 1.86
CA GLY A 317 -12.07 -3.28 3.21
C GLY A 317 -12.86 -2.02 3.52
N ASP A 318 -14.01 -2.18 4.18
CA ASP A 318 -14.74 -1.14 4.92
C ASP A 318 -15.42 -1.81 6.14
N ASP A 319 -15.71 -1.07 7.20
CA ASP A 319 -16.17 -1.58 8.50
C ASP A 319 -17.69 -1.91 8.56
N SER A 320 -18.40 -1.75 7.44
CA SER A 320 -19.82 -2.05 7.36
C SER A 320 -20.09 -3.57 7.36
N TYR A 321 -21.04 -4.01 8.20
CA TYR A 321 -21.46 -5.41 8.46
C TYR A 321 -21.93 -6.22 7.22
N ASN A 322 -21.83 -5.66 6.02
CA ASN A 322 -22.35 -6.16 4.74
C ASN A 322 -21.23 -6.46 3.73
N ALA A 323 -20.18 -7.16 4.13
CA ALA A 323 -19.01 -7.53 3.33
C ALA A 323 -18.23 -6.32 2.74
N PRO A 324 -16.89 -6.36 2.73
CA PRO A 324 -16.09 -5.25 2.23
C PRO A 324 -16.31 -5.01 0.72
N ASN A 325 -16.33 -3.74 0.30
CA ASN A 325 -16.37 -3.33 -1.10
C ASN A 325 -14.93 -3.02 -1.58
N VAL A 326 -14.69 -3.17 -2.88
CA VAL A 326 -13.41 -2.81 -3.53
C VAL A 326 -13.59 -1.53 -4.33
N GLY A 327 -12.81 -0.50 -3.99
CA GLY A 327 -12.76 0.76 -4.72
C GLY A 327 -11.47 0.89 -5.51
N ILE A 328 -11.57 1.22 -6.80
CA ILE A 328 -10.43 1.63 -7.63
C ILE A 328 -10.70 3.08 -8.08
N GLY A 329 -9.89 4.01 -7.58
CA GLY A 329 -10.10 5.46 -7.80
C GLY A 329 -11.22 6.10 -6.97
N THR A 330 -11.76 5.40 -5.97
CA THR A 330 -12.75 5.91 -5.01
C THR A 330 -12.59 5.26 -3.63
N TYR A 331 -12.86 6.03 -2.56
CA TYR A 331 -12.81 5.54 -1.16
C TYR A 331 -14.18 5.30 -0.53
N LYS A 332 -15.26 5.62 -1.24
CA LYS A 332 -16.64 5.34 -0.83
C LYS A 332 -17.31 4.51 -1.92
N PRO A 333 -16.87 3.26 -2.15
CA PRO A 333 -17.44 2.42 -3.18
C PRO A 333 -18.92 2.16 -2.90
N VAL A 334 -19.82 2.53 -3.84
CA VAL A 334 -21.28 2.33 -3.70
C VAL A 334 -21.74 0.95 -4.16
N ALA A 335 -20.81 0.14 -4.68
CA ALA A 335 -21.03 -1.22 -5.15
C ALA A 335 -19.88 -2.14 -4.67
N LYS A 336 -20.06 -3.46 -4.80
CA LYS A 336 -19.04 -4.46 -4.42
C LYS A 336 -17.70 -4.24 -5.12
N LEU A 337 -17.74 -3.82 -6.38
CA LEU A 337 -16.62 -3.30 -7.14
C LEU A 337 -17.06 -1.96 -7.72
N ASP A 338 -16.45 -0.87 -7.26
CA ASP A 338 -16.71 0.48 -7.77
C ASP A 338 -15.42 1.04 -8.37
N ILE A 339 -15.46 1.31 -9.68
CA ILE A 339 -14.31 1.80 -10.44
C ILE A 339 -14.66 3.18 -10.97
N LYS A 340 -13.96 4.20 -10.44
CA LYS A 340 -14.19 5.60 -10.78
C LYS A 340 -12.94 6.17 -11.44
N GLY A 341 -13.10 6.74 -12.64
CA GLY A 341 -12.02 7.39 -13.38
C GLY A 341 -12.53 8.56 -14.22
N PRO A 342 -11.68 9.53 -14.58
CA PRO A 342 -12.07 10.78 -15.24
C PRO A 342 -12.42 10.60 -16.72
N TYR A 343 -11.90 9.55 -17.36
CA TYR A 343 -12.17 9.21 -18.73
C TYR A 343 -13.11 8.00 -18.72
N GLY A 344 -14.25 8.04 -19.41
CA GLY A 344 -15.33 7.03 -19.40
C GLY A 344 -14.98 5.61 -19.88
N ARG A 345 -13.76 5.14 -19.62
CA ARG A 345 -13.18 3.82 -19.85
C ARG A 345 -12.78 3.22 -18.49
N ALA A 346 -13.72 3.19 -17.55
CA ALA A 346 -13.47 2.72 -16.18
C ALA A 346 -13.13 1.23 -16.13
N ILE A 347 -13.71 0.42 -17.03
CA ILE A 347 -13.58 -1.03 -17.01
C ILE A 347 -13.21 -1.54 -18.40
N ARG A 348 -12.10 -2.29 -18.50
CA ARG A 348 -11.74 -3.08 -19.68
C ARG A 348 -11.81 -4.56 -19.31
N ILE A 349 -12.76 -5.29 -19.91
CA ILE A 349 -12.87 -6.74 -19.80
C ILE A 349 -12.47 -7.33 -21.16
N ALA A 350 -11.32 -8.00 -21.22
CA ALA A 350 -10.80 -8.60 -22.44
C ALA A 350 -10.44 -10.06 -22.18
N ASP A 351 -11.16 -10.98 -22.83
CA ASP A 351 -10.95 -12.42 -22.75
C ASP A 351 -10.48 -13.03 -24.09
N GLY A 352 -10.26 -12.18 -25.11
CA GLY A 352 -9.90 -12.57 -26.47
C GLY A 352 -11.10 -12.71 -27.41
N THR A 353 -12.33 -12.70 -26.88
CA THR A 353 -13.57 -12.87 -27.65
C THR A 353 -14.35 -11.56 -27.85
N GLN A 354 -13.96 -10.48 -27.17
CA GLN A 354 -14.50 -9.14 -27.36
C GLN A 354 -14.36 -8.67 -28.82
N GLY A 355 -15.35 -7.95 -29.33
CA GLY A 355 -15.37 -7.49 -30.72
C GLY A 355 -16.46 -6.44 -30.98
N GLN A 356 -16.34 -5.73 -32.09
CA GLN A 356 -17.37 -4.78 -32.53
C GLN A 356 -18.69 -5.50 -32.76
N GLY A 357 -19.80 -4.99 -32.20
CA GLY A 357 -21.12 -5.61 -32.29
C GLY A 357 -21.45 -6.61 -31.17
N LYS A 358 -20.45 -6.98 -30.36
CA LYS A 358 -20.65 -7.85 -29.19
C LYS A 358 -20.95 -7.06 -27.93
N VAL A 359 -21.77 -7.65 -27.07
CA VAL A 359 -22.02 -7.19 -25.70
C VAL A 359 -21.63 -8.27 -24.70
N LEU A 360 -21.13 -7.84 -23.55
CA LEU A 360 -20.88 -8.73 -22.43
C LEU A 360 -22.23 -9.15 -21.84
N THR A 361 -22.53 -10.44 -21.89
CA THR A 361 -23.73 -11.04 -21.30
C THR A 361 -23.34 -11.96 -20.16
N SER A 362 -24.24 -12.18 -19.20
CA SER A 362 -24.02 -13.10 -18.08
C SER A 362 -24.90 -14.34 -18.22
N ASP A 363 -24.38 -15.51 -17.87
CA ASP A 363 -25.19 -16.73 -17.72
C ASP A 363 -25.85 -16.82 -16.34
N TYR A 364 -26.57 -17.92 -16.06
CA TYR A 364 -27.26 -18.09 -14.78
C TYR A 364 -26.31 -18.25 -13.57
N ASN A 365 -25.01 -18.50 -13.81
CA ASN A 365 -23.98 -18.58 -12.78
C ASN A 365 -23.20 -17.27 -12.61
N GLY A 366 -23.53 -16.22 -13.37
CA GLY A 366 -22.83 -14.94 -13.32
C GLY A 366 -21.62 -14.85 -14.26
N VAL A 367 -21.33 -15.87 -15.09
CA VAL A 367 -20.15 -15.87 -15.96
C VAL A 367 -20.36 -14.93 -17.14
N GLY A 368 -19.55 -13.87 -17.19
CA GLY A 368 -19.54 -12.89 -18.27
C GLY A 368 -18.92 -13.45 -19.56
N THR A 369 -19.63 -13.39 -20.68
CA THR A 369 -19.15 -13.79 -22.02
C THR A 369 -19.59 -12.79 -23.09
N TRP A 370 -18.71 -12.49 -24.05
CA TRP A 370 -19.02 -11.59 -25.17
C TRP A 370 -19.87 -12.30 -26.24
N LYS A 371 -21.07 -11.77 -26.52
CA LYS A 371 -22.01 -12.32 -27.51
C LYS A 371 -22.49 -11.27 -28.50
N GLU A 372 -22.73 -11.69 -29.74
CA GLU A 372 -23.35 -10.86 -30.78
C GLU A 372 -24.81 -10.53 -30.45
N ILE A 373 -25.24 -9.30 -30.73
CA ILE A 373 -26.66 -8.92 -30.65
C ILE A 373 -27.36 -9.21 -31.99
N ASN A 374 -28.26 -10.20 -32.04
CA ASN A 374 -29.12 -10.48 -33.19
C ASN A 374 -30.50 -9.79 -33.04
N VAL A 375 -30.64 -8.52 -33.44
CA VAL A 375 -31.85 -7.68 -33.22
C VAL A 375 -32.84 -7.55 -34.39
N SER A 376 -32.71 -8.30 -35.48
CA SER A 376 -33.70 -8.22 -36.57
C SER A 376 -34.79 -9.29 -36.42
N LEU A 377 -36.07 -8.90 -36.37
CA LEU A 377 -37.20 -9.84 -36.33
C LEU A 377 -37.45 -10.57 -37.66
N PHE A 378 -37.04 -10.01 -38.81
CA PHE A 378 -37.32 -10.54 -40.15
C PHE A 378 -36.09 -10.42 -41.06
N LYS A 379 -35.20 -11.42 -41.09
CA LYS A 379 -34.06 -11.48 -42.04
C LYS A 379 -34.19 -12.58 -43.09
N LYS A 380 -35.20 -13.44 -43.00
CA LYS A 380 -35.39 -14.50 -44.01
C LYS A 380 -35.87 -13.87 -45.33
N ALA A 381 -35.38 -14.40 -46.45
CA ALA A 381 -35.77 -13.94 -47.78
C ALA A 381 -37.30 -14.04 -47.94
N PRO A 382 -37.95 -13.04 -48.60
CA PRO A 382 -39.38 -13.13 -48.88
C PRO A 382 -39.70 -14.38 -49.70
N ILE A 383 -40.74 -15.09 -49.31
CA ILE A 383 -41.29 -16.22 -50.04
C ILE A 383 -42.45 -15.70 -50.87
N ALA A 384 -42.29 -15.66 -52.19
CA ALA A 384 -43.34 -15.22 -53.10
C ALA A 384 -44.41 -16.31 -53.29
N GLY A 385 -45.68 -15.90 -53.34
CA GLY A 385 -46.79 -16.75 -53.72
C GLY A 385 -46.86 -16.95 -55.23
N THR A 386 -47.60 -17.97 -55.65
CA THR A 386 -47.85 -18.31 -57.06
C THR A 386 -49.28 -17.96 -57.44
N PHE A 387 -49.45 -17.06 -58.42
CA PHE A 387 -50.75 -16.74 -58.99
C PHE A 387 -51.22 -17.86 -59.93
N SER A 388 -52.48 -18.26 -59.80
CA SER A 388 -53.01 -19.47 -60.45
C SER A 388 -53.68 -19.21 -61.81
N TRP A 389 -53.89 -17.96 -62.20
CA TRP A 389 -54.64 -17.58 -63.41
C TRP A 389 -53.76 -16.83 -64.40
N ALA A 390 -54.11 -16.90 -65.69
CA ALA A 390 -53.50 -16.06 -66.71
C ALA A 390 -53.71 -14.57 -66.39
N ALA A 391 -52.75 -13.74 -66.78
CA ALA A 391 -52.81 -12.29 -66.62
C ALA A 391 -54.12 -11.70 -67.19
N ALA A 392 -54.72 -10.73 -66.50
CA ALA A 392 -55.94 -10.04 -66.92
C ALA A 392 -57.19 -10.93 -67.15
N THR A 393 -57.25 -12.09 -66.49
CA THR A 393 -58.46 -12.94 -66.44
C THR A 393 -59.63 -12.17 -65.83
N GLU A 394 -60.79 -12.23 -66.48
CA GLU A 394 -62.06 -11.68 -65.98
C GLU A 394 -62.50 -12.45 -64.73
N LEU A 395 -62.85 -11.72 -63.66
CA LEU A 395 -63.29 -12.34 -62.42
C LEU A 395 -64.64 -13.05 -62.58
N GLY A 396 -65.47 -12.59 -63.51
CA GLY A 396 -66.52 -13.36 -64.19
C GLY A 396 -67.67 -13.94 -63.36
N ASN A 397 -67.68 -13.89 -62.03
CA ASN A 397 -68.73 -14.53 -61.22
C ASN A 397 -69.03 -13.82 -59.89
N THR A 398 -70.22 -14.09 -59.36
CA THR A 398 -70.66 -13.66 -58.02
C THR A 398 -70.13 -14.58 -56.90
N SER A 399 -69.10 -15.40 -57.14
CA SER A 399 -68.55 -16.36 -56.16
C SER A 399 -67.08 -16.05 -55.85
N PHE A 400 -66.54 -16.59 -54.75
CA PHE A 400 -65.10 -16.50 -54.52
C PHE A 400 -64.32 -17.45 -55.42
N ASN A 401 -63.15 -17.00 -55.85
CA ASN A 401 -62.22 -17.82 -56.63
C ASN A 401 -60.81 -17.71 -56.06
N LYS A 402 -60.08 -18.82 -56.06
CA LYS A 402 -58.64 -18.82 -55.79
C LYS A 402 -57.90 -18.08 -56.91
N ILE A 403 -57.16 -17.05 -56.53
CA ILE A 403 -56.30 -16.27 -57.45
C ILE A 403 -54.82 -16.50 -57.24
N ALA A 404 -54.39 -16.87 -56.03
CA ALA A 404 -53.00 -17.21 -55.74
C ALA A 404 -52.89 -18.18 -54.55
N SER A 405 -51.72 -18.81 -54.43
CA SER A 405 -51.35 -19.67 -53.30
C SER A 405 -49.96 -19.30 -52.78
N LEU A 406 -49.71 -19.45 -51.48
CA LEU A 406 -48.45 -19.11 -50.82
C LEU A 406 -48.11 -20.18 -49.80
N THR A 407 -46.90 -20.73 -49.89
CA THR A 407 -46.41 -21.76 -48.97
C THR A 407 -45.62 -21.12 -47.83
N VAL A 408 -46.12 -21.22 -46.61
CA VAL A 408 -45.56 -20.60 -45.40
C VAL A 408 -44.87 -21.68 -44.53
N PRO A 409 -43.59 -21.50 -44.16
CA PRO A 409 -42.88 -22.45 -43.29
C PRO A 409 -43.40 -22.43 -41.85
N PRO A 410 -43.03 -23.43 -41.01
CA PRO A 410 -43.37 -23.43 -39.58
C PRO A 410 -42.92 -22.14 -38.86
N GLY A 411 -43.75 -21.66 -37.95
CA GLY A 411 -43.52 -20.44 -37.17
C GLY A 411 -44.23 -19.19 -37.70
N ALA A 412 -43.92 -18.04 -37.11
CA ALA A 412 -44.55 -16.77 -37.46
C ALA A 412 -43.99 -16.21 -38.77
N SER A 413 -44.87 -15.78 -39.67
CA SER A 413 -44.53 -15.03 -40.88
C SER A 413 -45.41 -13.80 -41.01
N MET A 414 -44.84 -12.68 -41.43
CA MET A 414 -45.63 -11.52 -41.87
C MET A 414 -46.11 -11.79 -43.30
N ILE A 415 -47.42 -11.85 -43.49
CA ILE A 415 -48.05 -12.00 -44.80
C ILE A 415 -48.42 -10.63 -45.33
N TYR A 416 -48.04 -10.35 -46.57
CA TYR A 416 -48.40 -9.12 -47.26
C TYR A 416 -49.22 -9.44 -48.50
N VAL A 417 -50.37 -8.79 -48.61
CA VAL A 417 -51.32 -8.93 -49.71
C VAL A 417 -51.57 -7.57 -50.32
N LYS A 418 -51.43 -7.46 -51.63
CA LYS A 418 -51.87 -6.32 -52.42
C LYS A 418 -52.39 -6.83 -53.76
N ILE A 419 -53.56 -6.38 -54.18
CA ILE A 419 -54.16 -6.73 -55.47
C ILE A 419 -54.62 -5.45 -56.13
N HIS A 420 -54.25 -5.27 -57.40
CA HIS A 420 -54.75 -4.18 -58.22
C HIS A 420 -55.79 -4.70 -59.19
N LEU A 421 -56.97 -4.07 -59.19
CA LEU A 421 -58.10 -4.44 -60.02
C LEU A 421 -58.41 -3.34 -61.03
N ARG A 422 -58.68 -3.75 -62.28
CA ARG A 422 -58.93 -2.87 -63.44
C ARG A 422 -60.34 -3.07 -63.97
N GLY A 423 -60.98 -1.97 -64.37
CA GLY A 423 -62.36 -1.96 -64.87
C GLY A 423 -62.60 -0.82 -65.87
N ALA A 424 -62.25 -1.02 -67.14
CA ALA A 424 -62.25 0.04 -68.16
C ALA A 424 -63.63 0.71 -68.40
N SER A 425 -64.73 0.03 -68.04
CA SER A 425 -66.12 0.48 -68.27
C SER A 425 -67.05 0.26 -67.06
N VAL A 426 -66.50 0.11 -65.85
CA VAL A 426 -67.30 -0.17 -64.65
C VAL A 426 -67.35 1.09 -63.77
N ASN A 427 -68.55 1.62 -63.54
CA ASN A 427 -68.72 2.86 -62.77
C ASN A 427 -68.98 2.61 -61.27
N THR A 428 -69.56 1.46 -60.91
CA THR A 428 -69.89 1.08 -59.52
C THR A 428 -69.87 -0.45 -59.36
N GLY A 429 -69.46 -0.96 -58.20
CA GLY A 429 -69.54 -2.39 -57.85
C GLY A 429 -68.94 -2.71 -56.48
N TYR A 430 -68.92 -3.99 -56.13
CA TYR A 430 -68.33 -4.52 -54.91
C TYR A 430 -67.29 -5.59 -55.21
N THR A 431 -66.13 -5.48 -54.55
CA THR A 431 -65.14 -6.55 -54.54
C THR A 431 -64.76 -6.97 -53.13
N ARG A 432 -64.44 -8.26 -53.00
CA ARG A 432 -64.06 -8.87 -51.74
C ARG A 432 -62.87 -9.78 -51.95
N ALA A 433 -61.90 -9.69 -51.05
CA ALA A 433 -60.77 -10.60 -51.00
C ALA A 433 -60.57 -11.13 -49.58
N TYR A 434 -60.06 -12.35 -49.47
CA TYR A 434 -59.59 -12.89 -48.20
C TYR A 434 -58.48 -13.91 -48.43
N VAL A 435 -57.73 -14.22 -47.38
CA VAL A 435 -56.75 -15.31 -47.40
C VAL A 435 -57.29 -16.48 -46.58
N GLY A 436 -57.37 -17.64 -47.21
CA GLY A 436 -57.88 -18.88 -46.64
C GLY A 436 -56.80 -19.93 -46.44
N THR A 437 -57.19 -21.04 -45.82
CA THR A 437 -56.36 -22.24 -45.58
C THR A 437 -56.72 -23.42 -46.48
N LYS A 438 -57.84 -23.36 -47.22
CA LYS A 438 -58.22 -24.40 -48.20
C LYS A 438 -58.32 -23.83 -49.61
N ASP A 439 -58.06 -24.70 -50.57
CA ASP A 439 -58.29 -24.42 -51.98
C ASP A 439 -59.80 -24.47 -52.28
N ILE A 440 -60.37 -23.33 -52.67
CA ILE A 440 -61.78 -23.20 -53.05
C ILE A 440 -62.00 -23.33 -54.56
N GLY A 441 -60.92 -23.54 -55.34
CA GLY A 441 -60.96 -23.60 -56.79
C GLY A 441 -61.55 -22.36 -57.47
N THR A 442 -62.11 -22.57 -58.66
CA THR A 442 -62.92 -21.58 -59.39
C THR A 442 -64.38 -21.78 -59.02
N ASN A 443 -65.11 -20.70 -58.73
CA ASN A 443 -66.53 -20.69 -58.37
C ASN A 443 -66.87 -21.33 -57.01
N ASN A 444 -66.04 -21.08 -55.99
CA ASN A 444 -66.25 -21.42 -54.58
C ASN A 444 -66.75 -22.86 -54.34
N SER A 445 -65.96 -23.86 -54.74
CA SER A 445 -66.33 -25.27 -54.63
C SER A 445 -66.24 -25.86 -53.21
N ASN A 446 -65.74 -25.07 -52.24
CA ASN A 446 -65.59 -25.49 -50.84
C ASN A 446 -66.35 -24.54 -49.90
N THR A 447 -67.57 -24.92 -49.54
CA THR A 447 -68.48 -24.10 -48.71
C THR A 447 -68.09 -24.04 -47.23
N SER A 448 -67.07 -24.80 -46.80
CA SER A 448 -66.59 -24.86 -45.41
C SER A 448 -65.27 -24.11 -45.21
N GLU A 449 -64.99 -23.11 -46.05
CA GLU A 449 -63.78 -22.30 -45.96
C GLU A 449 -63.95 -21.11 -45.02
N THR A 450 -62.92 -20.85 -44.21
CA THR A 450 -62.89 -19.74 -43.24
C THR A 450 -61.73 -18.81 -43.51
N PRO A 451 -61.96 -17.49 -43.66
CA PRO A 451 -60.89 -16.51 -43.74
C PRO A 451 -59.96 -16.54 -42.52
N ILE A 452 -58.66 -16.36 -42.76
CA ILE A 452 -57.67 -16.15 -41.69
C ILE A 452 -57.96 -14.79 -41.05
N GLY A 453 -57.94 -14.71 -39.71
CA GLY A 453 -58.28 -13.51 -38.95
C GLY A 453 -57.51 -12.26 -39.45
N GLY A 454 -58.24 -11.20 -39.79
CA GLY A 454 -57.68 -9.95 -40.34
C GLY A 454 -57.45 -9.93 -41.86
N SER A 455 -57.64 -11.05 -42.57
CA SER A 455 -57.42 -11.13 -44.02
C SER A 455 -58.59 -10.67 -44.89
N THR A 456 -59.81 -10.54 -44.34
CA THR A 456 -61.00 -10.16 -45.10
C THR A 456 -61.00 -8.66 -45.43
N LEU A 457 -61.03 -8.32 -46.71
CA LEU A 457 -61.16 -6.95 -47.21
C LEU A 457 -62.45 -6.82 -48.03
N PHE A 458 -63.32 -5.89 -47.63
CA PHE A 458 -64.51 -5.48 -48.38
C PHE A 458 -64.33 -4.03 -48.83
N ILE A 459 -64.36 -3.75 -50.13
CA ILE A 459 -64.24 -2.39 -50.65
C ILE A 459 -65.35 -2.14 -51.67
N PRO A 460 -66.36 -1.30 -51.36
CA PRO A 460 -67.21 -0.72 -52.39
C PRO A 460 -66.36 0.24 -53.23
N TYR A 461 -66.44 0.16 -54.55
CA TYR A 461 -65.67 1.06 -55.41
C TYR A 461 -66.57 1.86 -56.34
N THR A 462 -66.16 3.11 -56.56
CA THR A 462 -66.72 4.04 -57.55
C THR A 462 -65.57 4.59 -58.38
N GLY A 463 -65.57 4.35 -59.70
CA GLY A 463 -64.48 4.78 -60.60
C GLY A 463 -63.63 3.63 -61.17
N LYS A 464 -62.59 3.99 -61.93
CA LYS A 464 -61.67 3.07 -62.61
C LYS A 464 -60.39 2.88 -61.81
N ASP A 465 -59.88 1.64 -61.80
CA ASP A 465 -58.62 1.20 -61.21
C ASP A 465 -58.48 1.44 -59.70
N PHE A 466 -58.52 0.37 -58.90
CA PHE A 466 -58.42 0.45 -57.45
C PHE A 466 -57.58 -0.69 -56.87
N GLU A 467 -57.12 -0.49 -55.63
CA GLU A 467 -56.17 -1.36 -54.95
C GLU A 467 -56.73 -1.88 -53.62
N MET A 468 -56.52 -3.17 -53.38
CA MET A 468 -56.84 -3.84 -52.11
C MET A 468 -55.54 -4.27 -51.45
N GLN A 469 -55.22 -3.74 -50.26
CA GLN A 469 -54.00 -4.08 -49.53
C GLN A 469 -54.29 -4.44 -48.07
N THR A 470 -53.61 -5.48 -47.56
CA THR A 470 -53.56 -5.81 -46.13
C THR A 470 -52.25 -6.50 -45.78
N SER A 471 -51.91 -6.50 -44.49
CA SER A 471 -50.87 -7.34 -43.93
C SER A 471 -51.31 -7.91 -42.59
N PHE A 472 -50.86 -9.12 -42.27
CA PHE A 472 -51.16 -9.78 -41.02
C PHE A 472 -50.08 -10.80 -40.68
N ILE A 473 -49.98 -11.14 -39.40
CA ILE A 473 -49.09 -12.22 -38.94
C ILE A 473 -49.84 -13.53 -39.05
N TYR A 474 -49.26 -14.48 -39.79
CA TYR A 474 -49.71 -15.86 -39.81
C TYR A 474 -48.72 -16.75 -39.06
N ASN A 475 -49.19 -17.45 -38.04
CA ASN A 475 -48.39 -18.43 -37.31
C ASN A 475 -48.73 -19.84 -37.80
N ASN A 476 -47.86 -20.42 -38.62
CA ASN A 476 -48.00 -21.81 -39.03
C ASN A 476 -47.60 -22.72 -37.85
N ALA A 477 -48.59 -23.21 -37.12
CA ALA A 477 -48.41 -24.09 -35.97
C ALA A 477 -48.18 -25.56 -36.36
N SER A 478 -48.24 -25.90 -37.65
CA SER A 478 -47.92 -27.26 -38.09
C SER A 478 -46.41 -27.44 -38.19
N GLY A 479 -45.92 -28.64 -37.88
CA GLY A 479 -44.49 -28.97 -37.99
C GLY A 479 -43.95 -29.02 -39.43
N GLY A 480 -44.75 -28.64 -40.43
CA GLY A 480 -44.38 -28.63 -41.85
C GLY A 480 -44.89 -27.37 -42.56
N ASN A 481 -44.57 -27.22 -43.84
CA ASN A 481 -45.05 -26.10 -44.64
C ASN A 481 -46.57 -26.16 -44.82
N GLN A 482 -47.26 -25.01 -44.75
CA GLN A 482 -48.69 -24.88 -45.05
C GLN A 482 -48.91 -23.96 -46.24
N THR A 483 -49.83 -24.34 -47.12
CA THR A 483 -50.25 -23.48 -48.23
C THR A 483 -51.49 -22.70 -47.83
N ILE A 484 -51.44 -21.37 -47.99
CA ILE A 484 -52.57 -20.46 -47.83
C ILE A 484 -52.98 -19.89 -49.18
N TYR A 485 -54.25 -19.53 -49.33
CA TYR A 485 -54.86 -19.22 -50.62
C TYR A 485 -55.47 -17.82 -50.62
N LEU A 486 -55.08 -17.00 -51.60
CA LEU A 486 -55.69 -15.70 -51.81
C LEU A 486 -56.93 -15.88 -52.68
N ASN A 487 -58.08 -15.45 -52.16
CA ASN A 487 -59.38 -15.64 -52.77
C ASN A 487 -60.02 -14.28 -53.08
N LEU A 488 -60.65 -14.15 -54.25
CA LEU A 488 -61.22 -12.90 -54.75
C LEU A 488 -62.60 -13.12 -55.38
N GLN A 489 -63.49 -12.16 -55.19
CA GLN A 489 -64.86 -12.11 -55.72
C GLN A 489 -65.19 -10.69 -56.18
N SER A 490 -65.98 -10.58 -57.24
CA SER A 490 -66.55 -9.32 -57.74
C SER A 490 -68.00 -9.54 -58.15
N ASP A 491 -68.92 -8.64 -57.83
CA ASP A 491 -70.28 -8.71 -58.41
C ASP A 491 -70.33 -8.22 -59.87
N VAL A 492 -69.24 -7.60 -60.36
CA VAL A 492 -69.08 -7.18 -61.74
C VAL A 492 -68.18 -8.15 -62.51
N ALA A 493 -68.73 -8.78 -63.53
CA ALA A 493 -68.07 -9.83 -64.31
C ALA A 493 -66.85 -9.34 -65.11
N THR A 494 -66.83 -8.08 -65.53
CA THR A 494 -65.79 -7.51 -66.42
C THR A 494 -64.56 -6.98 -65.67
N ILE A 495 -64.54 -7.05 -64.33
CA ILE A 495 -63.35 -6.67 -63.56
C ILE A 495 -62.23 -7.68 -63.80
N LYS A 496 -61.01 -7.15 -63.92
CA LYS A 496 -59.79 -7.93 -64.17
C LYS A 496 -58.75 -7.60 -63.11
N ARG A 497 -57.94 -8.58 -62.74
CA ARG A 497 -56.70 -8.32 -62.00
C ARG A 497 -55.63 -7.77 -62.93
N SER A 498 -54.75 -6.91 -62.43
CA SER A 498 -53.53 -6.53 -63.15
C SER A 498 -52.64 -7.74 -63.48
N ALA A 499 -51.88 -7.64 -64.56
CA ALA A 499 -50.86 -8.61 -64.96
C ALA A 499 -49.52 -8.51 -64.19
N PHE A 500 -49.30 -7.43 -63.44
CA PHE A 500 -47.98 -7.14 -62.85
C PHE A 500 -47.85 -7.74 -61.45
N GLU A 501 -47.08 -8.81 -61.30
CA GLU A 501 -47.02 -9.65 -60.08
C GLU A 501 -45.64 -9.70 -59.46
N TYR A 502 -45.55 -9.60 -58.13
CA TYR A 502 -44.29 -9.83 -57.41
C TYR A 502 -43.83 -11.28 -57.57
N PRO A 503 -42.52 -11.55 -57.81
CA PRO A 503 -41.41 -10.60 -57.87
C PRO A 503 -41.10 -10.06 -59.27
N ASN A 504 -41.71 -10.63 -60.31
CA ASN A 504 -41.26 -10.42 -61.70
C ASN A 504 -41.78 -9.10 -62.33
N GLY A 505 -42.94 -8.62 -61.90
CA GLY A 505 -43.57 -7.39 -62.39
C GLY A 505 -43.84 -7.37 -63.90
N GLY A 506 -43.87 -6.16 -64.46
CA GLY A 506 -43.81 -5.93 -65.90
C GLY A 506 -43.55 -4.47 -66.22
N LYS A 507 -43.36 -4.12 -67.50
CA LYS A 507 -43.07 -2.74 -67.91
C LYS A 507 -44.32 -2.02 -68.39
N ALA A 508 -44.60 -0.86 -67.82
CA ALA A 508 -45.64 0.06 -68.29
C ALA A 508 -45.09 1.49 -68.26
N TRP A 509 -45.37 2.27 -69.32
CA TRP A 509 -44.95 3.68 -69.42
C TRP A 509 -43.47 3.94 -69.07
N GLY A 510 -42.57 3.04 -69.47
CA GLY A 510 -41.12 3.18 -69.24
C GLY A 510 -40.65 2.90 -67.81
N THR A 511 -41.52 2.40 -66.93
CA THR A 511 -41.19 2.04 -65.54
C THR A 511 -41.52 0.57 -65.27
N ASP A 512 -40.84 -0.02 -64.28
CA ASP A 512 -41.11 -1.39 -63.82
C ASP A 512 -42.22 -1.35 -62.77
N TRP A 513 -43.31 -2.06 -63.03
CA TRP A 513 -44.51 -2.08 -62.21
C TRP A 513 -44.66 -3.43 -61.53
N VAL A 514 -45.01 -3.40 -60.25
CA VAL A 514 -45.47 -4.56 -59.49
C VAL A 514 -46.73 -4.11 -58.76
N GLU A 515 -47.87 -4.62 -59.19
CA GLU A 515 -49.18 -4.18 -58.71
C GLU A 515 -49.86 -5.22 -57.82
N ASN A 516 -49.51 -6.49 -57.96
CA ASN A 516 -50.01 -7.58 -57.13
C ASN A 516 -48.90 -8.20 -56.29
N TYR A 517 -49.12 -8.27 -54.97
CA TYR A 517 -48.23 -8.89 -54.00
C TYR A 517 -48.99 -9.94 -53.23
N PHE A 518 -48.41 -11.13 -53.13
CA PHE A 518 -48.82 -12.13 -52.16
C PHE A 518 -47.56 -12.86 -51.72
N TYR A 519 -46.97 -12.46 -50.61
CA TYR A 519 -45.70 -13.02 -50.12
C TYR A 519 -45.65 -13.10 -48.61
N ALA A 520 -44.75 -13.95 -48.10
CA ALA A 520 -44.46 -14.10 -46.67
C ALA A 520 -43.03 -13.66 -46.37
N VAL A 521 -42.84 -12.96 -45.24
CA VAL A 521 -41.51 -12.74 -44.65
C VAL A 521 -41.46 -13.51 -43.32
N PRO A 522 -40.75 -14.65 -43.27
CA PRO A 522 -40.64 -15.42 -42.04
C PRO A 522 -39.93 -14.63 -40.93
N ALA A 523 -40.43 -14.73 -39.70
CA ALA A 523 -39.75 -14.24 -38.52
C ALA A 523 -38.49 -15.08 -38.23
N ASN A 524 -37.49 -14.48 -37.59
CA ASN A 524 -36.22 -15.12 -37.26
C ASN A 524 -36.38 -16.23 -36.24
#